data_AF-T0I5V9-F1
#
_entry.id   AF-T0I5V9-F1
#
_cell.length_a   1.000
_cell.length_b   1.000
_cell.length_c   1.000
_cell.angle_alpha   90.00
_cell.angle_beta   90.00
_cell.angle_gamma   90.00
#
_symmetry.space_group_name_H-M   'P 1'
#
loop_
_entity.id
_entity.type
_entity.pdbx_description
1 polymer ?
#
loop_
_entity_poly.entity_id
_entity_poly.type
_entity_poly.pdbx_seq_one_letter_code
_entity_poly.pdbx_strand_id
1 'polypeptide(L)'
;MAWIFAALNTLEPPIVECTMSLLFERERPWFAERQPMLDQRVRDRLQQLSDRLGCDEWLDGSFGAGDLMMVTVLRRLESTHLLDAFPDLLAYIARGEARPAYRQAFTDQLAVFETASSATKPTADR
;
A
#
# COMPACT_ATOMS: atom_id res chain seq x y z
N MET A 1 1.22 -12.61 -15.52
CA MET A 1 2.43 -12.56 -14.64
C MET A 1 3.16 -11.22 -14.66
N ALA A 2 3.19 -10.48 -15.78
CA ALA A 2 3.89 -9.19 -15.87
C ALA A 2 3.49 -8.19 -14.75
N TRP A 3 2.23 -8.20 -14.34
CA TRP A 3 1.72 -7.30 -13.29
C TRP A 3 2.29 -7.53 -11.90
N ILE A 4 2.73 -8.76 -11.55
CA ILE A 4 3.44 -9.00 -10.29
C ILE A 4 4.79 -8.27 -10.30
N PHE A 5 5.52 -8.37 -11.42
CA PHE A 5 6.79 -7.67 -11.59
C PHE A 5 6.60 -6.15 -11.65
N ALA A 6 5.54 -5.67 -12.28
CA ALA A 6 5.21 -4.24 -12.29
C ALA A 6 4.96 -3.73 -10.86
N ALA A 7 4.17 -4.46 -10.06
CA ALA A 7 3.92 -4.11 -8.66
C ALA A 7 5.23 -4.03 -7.85
N LEU A 8 6.06 -5.08 -7.89
CA LEU A 8 7.24 -5.19 -7.03
C LEU A 8 8.45 -4.38 -7.50
N ASN A 9 8.62 -4.18 -8.82
CA ASN A 9 9.83 -3.55 -9.36
C ASN A 9 9.60 -2.11 -9.84
N THR A 10 8.34 -1.69 -10.04
CA THR A 10 8.02 -0.34 -10.55
C THR A 10 7.28 0.50 -9.53
N LEU A 11 6.29 -0.08 -8.83
CA LEU A 11 5.45 0.65 -7.88
C LEU A 11 5.99 0.58 -6.44
N GLU A 12 6.39 -0.61 -5.98
CA GLU A 12 6.83 -0.79 -4.59
C GLU A 12 8.07 0.06 -4.22
N PRO A 13 9.14 0.15 -5.04
CA PRO A 13 10.35 0.86 -4.62
C PRO A 13 10.13 2.35 -4.25
N PRO A 14 9.46 3.19 -5.07
CA PRO A 14 9.21 4.58 -4.68
C PRO A 14 8.23 4.71 -3.51
N ILE A 15 7.27 3.79 -3.38
CA ILE A 15 6.33 3.76 -2.25
C ILE A 15 7.05 3.45 -0.93
N VAL A 16 7.93 2.44 -0.95
CA VAL A 16 8.74 2.08 0.22
C VAL A 16 9.70 3.22 0.57
N GLU A 17 10.37 3.83 -0.40
CA GLU A 17 11.25 4.98 -0.13
C GLU A 17 10.48 6.14 0.53
N CYS A 18 9.30 6.50 0.00
CA CYS A 18 8.44 7.54 0.54
C CYS A 18 7.98 7.23 1.96
N THR A 19 7.47 6.02 2.21
CA THR A 19 6.97 5.61 3.53
C THR A 19 8.08 5.47 4.56
N MET A 20 9.28 5.02 4.16
CA MET A 20 10.45 4.96 5.03
C MET A 20 10.89 6.36 5.48
N SER A 21 10.90 7.35 4.56
CA SER A 21 11.20 8.74 4.93
C SER A 21 10.19 9.28 5.95
N LEU A 22 8.89 9.00 5.76
CA LEU A 22 7.83 9.38 6.71
C LEU A 22 7.99 8.75 8.10
N LEU A 23 8.48 7.51 8.17
CA LEU A 23 8.63 6.77 9.43
C LEU A 23 9.92 7.11 10.18
N PHE A 24 11.04 7.27 9.46
CA PHE A 24 12.38 7.32 10.06
C PHE A 24 13.09 8.67 9.92
N GLU A 25 12.63 9.52 8.99
CA GLU A 25 13.32 10.77 8.68
C GLU A 25 12.54 12.01 9.09
N ARG A 26 11.34 11.89 9.67
CA ARG A 26 10.44 13.03 9.97
C ARG A 26 11.07 14.14 10.81
N GLU A 27 11.99 13.80 11.71
CA GLU A 27 12.68 14.76 12.58
C GLU A 27 14.02 15.26 12.01
N ARG A 28 14.39 14.80 10.80
CA ARG A 28 15.66 15.17 10.17
C ARG A 28 15.52 16.54 9.49
N PRO A 29 16.60 17.36 9.48
CA PRO A 29 16.54 18.72 8.94
C PRO A 29 16.22 18.78 7.44
N TRP A 30 16.53 17.72 6.67
CA TRP A 30 16.26 17.63 5.24
C TRP A 30 14.87 17.10 4.87
N PHE A 31 14.07 16.68 5.86
CA PHE A 31 12.78 16.03 5.60
C PHE A 31 11.83 16.91 4.78
N ALA A 32 11.71 18.18 5.16
CA ALA A 32 10.80 19.13 4.51
C ALA A 32 11.13 19.36 3.02
N GLU A 33 12.41 19.26 2.65
CA GLU A 33 12.86 19.42 1.25
C GLU A 33 12.80 18.10 0.48
N ARG A 34 13.09 16.97 1.13
CA ARG A 34 13.12 15.65 0.50
C ARG A 34 11.73 15.06 0.26
N GLN A 35 10.82 15.18 1.23
CA GLN A 35 9.52 14.50 1.19
C GLN A 35 8.70 14.86 -0.06
N PRO A 36 8.58 16.14 -0.48
CA PRO A 36 7.83 16.49 -1.69
C PRO A 36 8.38 15.82 -2.97
N MET A 37 9.69 15.61 -3.06
CA MET A 37 10.29 14.90 -4.20
C MET A 37 9.92 13.42 -4.21
N LEU A 38 9.86 12.78 -3.05
CA LEU A 38 9.45 11.37 -2.93
C LEU A 38 7.96 11.22 -3.24
N ASP A 39 7.12 12.11 -2.71
CA ASP A 39 5.69 12.16 -2.99
C ASP A 39 5.44 12.29 -4.50
N GLN A 40 6.16 13.17 -5.18
CA GLN A 40 6.02 13.34 -6.63
C GLN A 40 6.40 12.07 -7.40
N ARG A 41 7.48 11.38 -7.03
CA ARG A 41 7.87 10.12 -7.67
C ARG A 41 6.81 9.03 -7.52
N VAL A 42 6.14 8.99 -6.36
CA VAL A 42 4.99 8.09 -6.15
C VAL A 42 3.82 8.52 -7.04
N ARG A 43 3.46 9.81 -7.04
CA ARG A 43 2.36 10.34 -7.86
C ARG A 43 2.53 10.04 -9.35
N ASP A 44 3.74 10.16 -9.89
CA ASP A 44 4.03 9.85 -11.29
C ASP A 44 3.73 8.38 -11.63
N ARG A 45 4.01 7.44 -10.70
CA ARG A 45 3.69 6.02 -10.89
C ARG A 45 2.22 5.71 -10.67
N LEU A 46 1.58 6.38 -9.72
CA LEU A 46 0.13 6.26 -9.53
C LEU A 46 -0.63 6.76 -10.76
N GLN A 47 -0.21 7.86 -11.39
CA GLN A 47 -0.82 8.35 -12.62
C GLN A 47 -0.71 7.33 -13.75
N GLN A 48 0.48 6.75 -13.96
CA GLN A 48 0.67 5.72 -14.99
C GLN A 48 -0.19 4.47 -14.75
N LEU A 49 -0.35 4.07 -13.48
CA LEU A 49 -1.20 2.94 -13.12
C LEU A 49 -2.69 3.27 -13.32
N SER A 50 -3.11 4.46 -12.92
CA SER A 50 -4.47 4.99 -13.12
C SER A 50 -4.84 5.04 -14.60
N ASP A 51 -3.97 5.63 -15.43
CA ASP A 51 -4.16 5.72 -16.88
C ASP A 51 -4.30 4.32 -17.51
N ARG A 52 -3.52 3.35 -17.02
CA ARG A 52 -3.60 1.97 -17.50
C ARG A 52 -4.86 1.26 -17.03
N LEU A 53 -5.25 1.43 -15.77
CA LEU A 53 -6.45 0.80 -15.23
C LEU A 53 -7.69 1.35 -15.94
N GLY A 54 -7.74 2.66 -16.17
CA GLY A 54 -8.83 3.32 -16.88
C GLY A 54 -10.20 2.96 -16.30
N CYS A 55 -11.05 2.36 -17.12
CA CYS A 55 -12.37 1.87 -16.71
C CYS A 55 -12.40 0.36 -16.43
N ASP A 56 -11.27 -0.34 -16.54
CA ASP A 56 -11.19 -1.77 -16.32
C ASP A 56 -11.35 -2.09 -14.82
N GLU A 57 -11.98 -3.23 -14.54
CA GLU A 57 -12.16 -3.68 -13.16
C GLU A 57 -10.83 -4.16 -12.55
N TRP A 58 -10.00 -4.84 -13.35
CA TRP A 58 -8.72 -5.47 -12.99
C TRP A 58 -7.68 -5.27 -14.09
N LEU A 59 -6.40 -5.41 -13.76
CA LEU A 59 -5.27 -5.05 -14.64
C LEU A 59 -5.14 -5.95 -15.89
N ASP A 60 -5.68 -7.16 -15.85
CA ASP A 60 -5.57 -8.17 -16.92
C ASP A 60 -6.93 -8.83 -17.21
N GLY A 61 -8.00 -8.04 -17.14
CA GLY A 61 -9.38 -8.48 -17.35
C GLY A 61 -10.00 -9.09 -16.10
N SER A 62 -9.73 -10.37 -15.82
CA SER A 62 -10.20 -11.02 -14.60
C SER A 62 -9.21 -10.84 -13.45
N PHE A 63 -9.70 -10.74 -12.21
CA PHE A 63 -8.84 -10.70 -11.02
C PHE A 63 -7.79 -11.83 -11.03
N GLY A 64 -6.52 -11.45 -10.87
CA GLY A 64 -5.42 -12.40 -10.81
C GLY A 64 -4.40 -12.08 -9.72
N ALA A 65 -3.33 -12.87 -9.69
CA ALA A 65 -2.22 -12.68 -8.73
C ALA A 65 -1.50 -11.33 -8.92
N GLY A 66 -1.56 -10.75 -10.14
CA GLY A 66 -1.07 -9.40 -10.39
C GLY A 66 -1.86 -8.35 -9.60
N ASP A 67 -3.18 -8.46 -9.58
CA ASP A 67 -4.04 -7.54 -8.83
C ASP A 67 -3.85 -7.69 -7.33
N LEU A 68 -3.77 -8.94 -6.84
CA LEU A 68 -3.47 -9.22 -5.44
C LEU A 68 -2.18 -8.51 -5.00
N MET A 69 -1.12 -8.61 -5.81
CA MET A 69 0.16 -7.98 -5.49
C MET A 69 0.07 -6.45 -5.59
N MET A 70 -0.57 -5.92 -6.64
CA MET A 70 -0.69 -4.47 -6.83
C MET A 70 -1.49 -3.82 -5.69
N VAL A 71 -2.64 -4.38 -5.32
CA VAL A 71 -3.43 -3.91 -4.17
C VAL A 71 -2.58 -3.92 -2.90
N THR A 72 -1.86 -5.01 -2.63
CA THR A 72 -0.98 -5.11 -1.44
C THR A 72 0.07 -4.00 -1.40
N VAL A 73 0.70 -3.68 -2.54
CA VAL A 73 1.69 -2.60 -2.64
C VAL A 73 1.05 -1.22 -2.41
N LEU A 74 -0.09 -0.95 -3.06
CA LEU A 74 -0.78 0.34 -2.97
C LEU A 74 -1.27 0.64 -1.54
N ARG A 75 -1.71 -0.37 -0.81
CA ARG A 75 -2.19 -0.22 0.58
C ARG A 75 -1.14 0.34 1.55
N ARG A 76 0.15 0.25 1.22
CA ARG A 76 1.22 0.91 2.01
C ARG A 76 1.06 2.44 2.05
N LEU A 77 0.34 3.02 1.10
CA LEU A 77 0.10 4.45 1.00
C LEU A 77 -1.11 4.95 1.79
N GLU A 78 -1.91 4.07 2.41
CA GLU A 78 -3.13 4.42 3.15
C GLU A 78 -2.90 5.52 4.21
N SER A 79 -1.69 5.61 4.78
CA SER A 79 -1.33 6.60 5.80
C SER A 79 -0.75 7.92 5.27
N THR A 80 -0.65 8.09 3.94
CA THR A 80 0.11 9.19 3.30
C THR A 80 -0.77 10.23 2.59
N HIS A 81 -2.07 10.00 2.46
CA HIS A 81 -3.02 10.80 1.67
C HIS A 81 -2.67 10.92 0.16
N LEU A 82 -1.66 10.21 -0.34
CA LEU A 82 -1.25 10.28 -1.75
C LEU A 82 -2.31 9.72 -2.70
N LEU A 83 -3.07 8.72 -2.25
CA LEU A 83 -4.15 8.09 -3.03
C LEU A 83 -5.41 8.96 -3.15
N ASP A 84 -5.54 10.03 -2.35
CA ASP A 84 -6.73 10.90 -2.36
C ASP A 84 -6.94 11.60 -3.72
N ALA A 85 -5.86 11.74 -4.50
CA ALA A 85 -5.90 12.27 -5.87
C ALA A 85 -6.31 11.23 -6.94
N PHE A 86 -6.44 9.95 -6.58
CA PHE A 86 -6.65 8.82 -7.50
C PHE A 86 -7.87 7.98 -7.08
N PRO A 87 -9.11 8.51 -7.25
CA PRO A 87 -10.33 7.85 -6.79
C PRO A 87 -10.58 6.48 -7.46
N ASP A 88 -10.10 6.31 -8.69
CA ASP A 88 -10.14 5.04 -9.43
C ASP A 88 -9.25 3.97 -8.78
N LEU A 89 -8.05 4.34 -8.32
CA LEU A 89 -7.15 3.45 -7.58
C LEU A 89 -7.67 3.14 -6.18
N LEU A 90 -8.31 4.11 -5.52
CA LEU A 90 -9.03 3.86 -4.26
C LEU A 90 -10.16 2.84 -4.46
N ALA A 91 -10.95 3.00 -5.54
CA ALA A 91 -12.00 2.03 -5.87
C ALA A 91 -11.42 0.65 -6.22
N TYR A 92 -10.29 0.60 -6.90
CA TYR A 92 -9.56 -0.64 -7.20
C TYR A 92 -9.10 -1.39 -5.95
N ILE A 93 -8.48 -0.68 -5.00
CA ILE A 93 -8.09 -1.22 -3.70
C ILE A 93 -9.33 -1.74 -2.96
N ALA A 94 -10.38 -0.93 -2.85
CA ALA A 94 -11.62 -1.30 -2.15
C ALA A 94 -12.26 -2.55 -2.75
N ARG A 95 -12.26 -2.73 -4.09
CA ARG A 95 -12.70 -3.98 -4.73
C ARG A 95 -11.85 -5.17 -4.30
N GLY A 96 -10.53 -5.01 -4.23
CA GLY A 96 -9.60 -6.03 -3.76
C GLY A 96 -9.87 -6.45 -2.32
N GLU A 97 -10.09 -5.48 -1.44
CA GLU A 97 -10.37 -5.70 -0.02
C GLU A 97 -11.76 -6.31 0.23
N ALA A 98 -12.74 -5.99 -0.61
CA ALA A 98 -14.08 -6.56 -0.51
C ALA A 98 -14.12 -8.06 -0.83
N ARG A 99 -13.06 -8.64 -1.41
CA ARG A 99 -13.04 -10.07 -1.76
C ARG A 99 -13.12 -10.96 -0.49
N PRO A 100 -13.94 -12.03 -0.49
CA PRO A 100 -14.08 -12.91 0.68
C PRO A 100 -12.75 -13.49 1.17
N ALA A 101 -11.87 -13.89 0.24
CA ALA A 101 -10.55 -14.42 0.58
C ALA A 101 -9.66 -13.39 1.29
N TYR A 102 -9.74 -12.11 0.91
CA TYR A 102 -9.01 -11.05 1.57
C TYR A 102 -9.53 -10.83 3.00
N ARG A 103 -10.86 -10.72 3.16
CA ARG A 103 -11.48 -10.54 4.48
C ARG A 103 -11.13 -11.69 5.43
N GLN A 104 -11.18 -12.93 4.94
CA GLN A 104 -10.77 -14.10 5.72
C GLN A 104 -9.31 -14.01 6.13
N ALA A 105 -8.40 -13.77 5.18
CA ALA A 105 -6.96 -13.66 5.47
C ALA A 105 -6.65 -12.53 6.46
N PHE A 106 -7.33 -11.38 6.35
CA PHE A 106 -7.20 -10.27 7.28
C PHE A 106 -7.67 -10.65 8.69
N THR A 107 -8.83 -11.30 8.81
CA THR A 107 -9.34 -11.80 10.10
C THR A 107 -8.36 -12.77 10.74
N ASP A 108 -7.81 -13.71 9.97
CA ASP A 108 -6.86 -14.69 10.48
C ASP A 108 -5.55 -14.02 10.94
N GLN A 109 -5.03 -13.07 10.17
CA GLN A 109 -3.84 -12.29 10.55
C GLN A 109 -4.09 -11.44 11.80
N LEU A 110 -5.25 -10.79 11.91
CA LEU A 110 -5.62 -9.96 13.04
C LEU A 110 -5.67 -10.77 14.34
N ALA A 111 -6.26 -11.96 14.30
CA ALA A 111 -6.33 -12.85 15.47
C ALA A 111 -4.92 -13.24 15.98
N VAL A 112 -3.97 -13.50 15.08
CA VAL A 112 -2.57 -13.77 15.43
C VAL A 112 -1.93 -12.53 16.07
N PHE A 113 -2.14 -11.35 15.49
CA PHE A 113 -1.61 -10.10 16.02
C PHE A 113 -2.13 -9.76 17.42
N GLU A 114 -3.43 -9.90 17.66
CA GLU A 114 -4.07 -9.67 18.97
C GLU A 114 -3.55 -10.65 20.04
N THR A 115 -3.40 -11.92 19.66
CA THR A 115 -2.80 -12.95 20.52
C THR A 115 -1.36 -12.60 20.91
N ALA A 116 -0.53 -12.17 19.94
CA ALA A 116 0.86 -11.80 20.21
C ALA A 116 0.97 -10.50 21.05
N SER A 117 0.10 -9.53 20.80
CA SER A 117 0.09 -8.24 21.50
C SER A 117 -0.37 -8.36 22.94
N SER A 118 -1.34 -9.23 23.22
CA SER A 118 -1.80 -9.50 24.60
C SER A 118 -0.76 -10.27 25.42
N ALA A 119 0.02 -11.16 24.81
CA ALA A 119 1.10 -11.90 25.46
C ALA A 119 2.31 -11.03 25.85
N THR A 120 2.47 -9.85 25.24
CA THR A 120 3.64 -8.96 25.44
C THR A 120 3.42 -7.86 26.49
N LYS A 121 2.29 -7.84 27.21
CA LYS A 121 2.12 -6.89 28.33
C LYS A 121 3.17 -7.18 29.42
N PRO A 122 4.10 -6.26 29.73
CA PRO A 122 5.01 -6.44 30.85
C PRO A 122 4.20 -6.44 32.13
N THR A 123 4.41 -7.45 32.97
CA THR A 123 4.09 -7.39 34.40
C THR A 123 4.77 -6.14 34.96
N ALA A 124 3.98 -5.10 35.23
CA ALA A 124 4.45 -3.93 35.94
C ALA A 124 4.71 -4.36 37.38
N ASP A 125 5.96 -4.71 37.67
CA ASP A 125 6.45 -4.86 39.04
C ASP A 125 7.36 -3.66 39.34
N ARG A 126 6.89 -2.80 40.24
CA ARG A 126 7.64 -1.73 40.92
C ARG A 126 7.25 -1.77 42.39
#